data_AF-A0A937TRK2-F1
#
_entry.id   AF-A0A937TRK2-F1
#
_cell.length_a   1.000
_cell.length_b   1.000
_cell.length_c   1.000
_cell.angle_alpha   90.00
_cell.angle_beta   90.00
_cell.angle_gamma   90.00
#
_symmetry.space_group_name_H-M   'P 1'
#
loop_
_entity.id
_entity.type
_entity.pdbx_description
1 polymer ?
#
loop_
_entity_poly.entity_id
_entity_poly.type
_entity_poly.pdbx_seq_one_letter_code
_entity_poly.pdbx_strand_id
1 'polypeptide(L)'
;MKSFLEQQYKLHADPFDGKVSNFPPMAGREKEKKVWEQILKQRAGQRGNSFNFIIGDYGTGKSFTLYKIFEDAKNKYPNILPIFMPLLSEDTVRKFGLDFIQRIFGRFELSDFKNALFKTRSQDFTYLKNILYEPGIIFEKIKKGDQDAFTFLRGDKSFNDKEMKELGIVRKMNSTDRAKDYLLAFLYLLKKANINSLLLAIDEVEYIFSQMRGAKISQAFATLRGIFDLQQSHNKAIELRETSNMIFFFGISEDGWRRLTVDLQKRERTEGGPIQPFMDRKDRTITLGPLSEKETKQLIVLRLKYDRIKNFSSKQPLIPFAEEFVKYVFKLTLGKPRDIVERCDYVLLDGLEQKIPLITIDFAKKVYESHGLTTVPKESSKGK
;
A
#
# COMPACT_ATOMS: atom_id res chain seq x y z
N MET A 1 7.74 20.90 -34.90
CA MET A 1 9.10 21.26 -34.44
C MET A 1 9.34 20.51 -33.13
N LYS A 2 10.42 19.72 -32.97
CA LYS A 2 10.65 18.94 -31.73
C LYS A 2 11.00 19.89 -30.56
N SER A 3 10.52 19.63 -29.35
CA SER A 3 10.79 20.49 -28.18
C SER A 3 12.27 20.42 -27.75
N PHE A 4 12.75 21.40 -26.97
CA PHE A 4 14.11 21.34 -26.40
C PHE A 4 14.34 20.06 -25.57
N LEU A 5 13.33 19.65 -24.81
CA LEU A 5 13.29 18.39 -24.05
C LEU A 5 13.55 17.18 -24.95
N GLU A 6 12.86 17.06 -26.09
CA GLU A 6 13.08 15.95 -27.02
C GLU A 6 14.43 16.05 -27.75
N GLN A 7 14.83 17.26 -28.14
CA GLN A 7 16.02 17.49 -28.97
C GLN A 7 17.31 17.32 -28.18
N GLN A 8 17.41 17.92 -27.00
CA GLN A 8 18.62 17.91 -26.18
C GLN A 8 18.56 16.79 -25.16
N TYR A 9 17.47 16.71 -24.40
CA TYR A 9 17.39 15.77 -23.28
C TYR A 9 16.90 14.40 -23.72
N LYS A 10 16.39 14.25 -24.94
CA LYS A 10 15.91 12.96 -25.47
C LYS A 10 14.81 12.34 -24.60
N LEU A 11 13.95 13.19 -24.03
CA LEU A 11 12.84 12.80 -23.16
C LEU A 11 11.50 13.19 -23.80
N HIS A 12 10.45 12.41 -23.53
CA HIS A 12 9.08 12.72 -23.95
C HIS A 12 8.35 13.64 -22.97
N ALA A 13 8.64 13.51 -21.68
CA ALA A 13 8.05 14.27 -20.58
C ALA A 13 9.07 14.40 -19.44
N ASP A 14 8.71 15.12 -18.38
CA ASP A 14 9.52 15.18 -17.15
C ASP A 14 9.42 13.84 -16.37
N PRO A 15 10.53 13.10 -16.21
CA PRO A 15 10.53 11.82 -15.50
C PRO A 15 10.59 11.94 -13.97
N PHE A 16 10.73 13.17 -13.44
CA PHE A 16 10.80 13.47 -12.03
C PHE A 16 9.55 14.15 -11.50
N ASP A 17 8.66 14.63 -12.37
CA ASP A 17 7.37 15.20 -11.97
C ASP A 17 6.58 14.19 -11.12
N GLY A 18 6.44 14.53 -9.83
CA GLY A 18 5.73 13.74 -8.83
C GLY A 18 4.22 13.62 -9.08
N LYS A 19 3.66 14.42 -10.01
CA LYS A 19 2.24 14.44 -10.38
C LYS A 19 1.92 13.59 -11.61
N VAL A 20 2.93 13.25 -12.44
CA VAL A 20 2.71 12.70 -13.78
C VAL A 20 3.03 11.20 -13.88
N SER A 21 3.97 10.66 -13.08
CA SER A 21 4.37 9.25 -13.17
C SER A 21 4.01 8.45 -11.92
N ASN A 22 2.90 7.71 -11.99
CA ASN A 22 2.51 6.80 -10.90
C ASN A 22 3.39 5.55 -10.82
N PHE A 23 4.18 5.22 -11.84
CA PHE A 23 4.78 3.88 -11.99
C PHE A 23 6.25 3.84 -12.44
N PRO A 24 7.16 4.69 -11.90
CA PRO A 24 8.57 4.54 -12.24
C PRO A 24 9.09 3.15 -11.84
N PRO A 25 10.14 2.63 -12.51
CA PRO A 25 10.81 1.42 -12.07
C PRO A 25 11.42 1.61 -10.67
N MET A 26 11.36 0.58 -9.83
CA MET A 26 12.00 0.62 -8.52
C MET A 26 13.52 0.49 -8.67
N ALA A 27 14.25 1.41 -8.04
CA ALA A 27 15.70 1.41 -7.99
C ALA A 27 16.19 0.87 -6.64
N GLY A 28 17.30 0.11 -6.68
CA GLY A 28 17.83 -0.54 -5.49
C GLY A 28 16.84 -1.53 -4.87
N ARG A 29 16.91 -1.66 -3.54
CA ARG A 29 15.95 -2.46 -2.74
C ARG A 29 15.90 -3.95 -3.08
N GLU A 30 16.92 -4.49 -3.74
CA GLU A 30 16.93 -5.88 -4.19
C GLU A 30 16.86 -6.89 -3.02
N LYS A 31 17.38 -6.52 -1.85
CA LYS A 31 17.29 -7.35 -0.64
C LYS A 31 15.85 -7.36 -0.11
N GLU A 32 15.26 -6.18 0.06
CA GLU A 32 13.89 -5.99 0.51
C GLU A 32 12.89 -6.66 -0.45
N LYS A 33 13.14 -6.56 -1.76
CA LYS A 33 12.35 -7.19 -2.80
C LYS A 33 12.29 -8.70 -2.68
N LYS A 34 13.45 -9.33 -2.50
CA LYS A 34 13.52 -10.78 -2.27
C LYS A 34 12.70 -11.20 -1.05
N VAL A 35 12.68 -10.38 0.00
CA VAL A 35 11.92 -10.68 1.22
C VAL A 35 10.40 -10.65 0.95
N TRP A 36 9.85 -9.61 0.31
CA TRP A 36 8.41 -9.62 0.04
C TRP A 36 8.01 -10.66 -0.99
N GLU A 37 8.83 -10.91 -2.02
CA GLU A 37 8.56 -11.97 -2.99
C GLU A 37 8.54 -13.35 -2.31
N GLN A 38 9.40 -13.59 -1.32
CA GLN A 38 9.36 -14.79 -0.49
C GLN A 38 8.08 -14.86 0.35
N ILE A 39 7.66 -13.76 0.98
CA ILE A 39 6.42 -13.70 1.75
C ILE A 39 5.22 -14.06 0.86
N LEU A 40 5.10 -13.45 -0.33
CA LEU A 40 4.01 -13.75 -1.27
C LEU A 40 3.98 -15.23 -1.65
N LYS A 41 5.13 -15.82 -1.99
CA LYS A 41 5.24 -17.24 -2.33
C LYS A 41 4.90 -18.17 -1.18
N GLN A 42 5.42 -17.86 0.01
CA GLN A 42 5.30 -18.74 1.17
C GLN A 42 3.94 -18.65 1.83
N ARG A 43 3.33 -17.46 1.89
CA ARG A 43 2.08 -17.23 2.62
C ARG A 43 0.84 -17.43 1.77
N ALA A 44 0.94 -17.39 0.43
CA ALA A 44 -0.21 -17.60 -0.44
C ALA A 44 -0.86 -18.97 -0.18
N GLY A 45 -2.15 -18.96 0.18
CA GLY A 45 -2.94 -20.16 0.46
C GLY A 45 -2.57 -20.95 1.70
N GLN A 46 -1.67 -20.43 2.54
CA GLN A 46 -1.33 -21.08 3.81
C GLN A 46 -2.47 -20.98 4.82
N ARG A 47 -2.42 -21.86 5.82
CA ARG A 47 -3.33 -21.80 6.96
C ARG A 47 -2.94 -20.61 7.85
N GLY A 48 -3.81 -19.62 7.92
CA GLY A 48 -3.67 -18.44 8.76
C GLY A 48 -3.10 -17.22 8.05
N ASN A 49 -3.31 -16.08 8.69
CA ASN A 49 -2.97 -14.75 8.18
C ASN A 49 -1.51 -14.39 8.50
N SER A 50 -0.98 -13.34 7.87
CA SER A 50 0.37 -12.83 8.16
C SER A 50 0.39 -11.30 8.27
N PHE A 51 0.97 -10.78 9.34
CA PHE A 51 1.24 -9.34 9.50
C PHE A 51 2.69 -9.02 9.17
N ASN A 52 2.91 -8.27 8.09
CA ASN A 52 4.23 -7.81 7.67
C ASN A 52 4.29 -6.29 7.74
N PHE A 53 5.45 -5.73 8.10
CA PHE A 53 5.63 -4.29 8.26
C PHE A 53 6.75 -3.77 7.36
N ILE A 54 6.48 -2.70 6.63
CA ILE A 54 7.43 -1.90 5.88
C ILE A 54 7.75 -0.66 6.71
N ILE A 55 8.93 -0.64 7.32
CA ILE A 55 9.36 0.39 8.26
C ILE A 55 10.33 1.32 7.55
N GLY A 56 10.22 2.63 7.74
CA GLY A 56 11.21 3.58 7.26
C GLY A 56 10.83 5.03 7.51
N ASP A 57 11.82 5.92 7.51
CA ASP A 57 11.60 7.35 7.68
C ASP A 57 10.76 7.98 6.54
N TYR A 58 10.29 9.21 6.73
CA TYR A 58 9.62 9.98 5.68
C TYR A 58 10.51 10.11 4.44
N GLY A 59 9.93 9.89 3.26
CA GLY A 59 10.63 9.98 1.98
C GLY A 59 11.48 8.75 1.58
N THR A 60 11.55 7.70 2.41
CA THR A 60 12.32 6.46 2.12
C THR A 60 11.69 5.52 1.09
N GLY A 61 10.43 5.78 0.71
CA GLY A 61 9.70 5.02 -0.32
C GLY A 61 8.74 3.95 0.21
N LYS A 62 8.23 4.04 1.45
CA LYS A 62 7.27 3.09 2.03
C LYS A 62 6.03 2.84 1.16
N SER A 63 5.29 3.91 0.82
CA SER A 63 4.10 3.87 -0.01
C SER A 63 4.40 3.26 -1.39
N PHE A 64 5.53 3.63 -1.98
CA PHE A 64 5.97 3.09 -3.25
C PHE A 64 6.34 1.60 -3.16
N THR A 65 6.97 1.16 -2.06
CA THR A 65 7.23 -0.26 -1.80
C THR A 65 5.96 -1.06 -1.63
N LEU A 66 4.99 -0.57 -0.85
CA LEU A 66 3.67 -1.18 -0.73
C LEU A 66 2.97 -1.30 -2.09
N TYR A 67 3.05 -0.24 -2.90
CA TYR A 67 2.50 -0.25 -4.25
C TYR A 67 3.19 -1.29 -5.14
N LYS A 68 4.52 -1.43 -5.09
CA LYS A 68 5.24 -2.49 -5.83
C LYS A 68 4.88 -3.90 -5.36
N ILE A 69 4.63 -4.09 -4.07
CA ILE A 69 4.11 -5.36 -3.55
C ILE A 69 2.73 -5.66 -4.12
N PHE A 70 1.85 -4.65 -4.16
CA PHE A 70 0.53 -4.76 -4.80
C PHE A 70 0.64 -5.11 -6.29
N GLU A 71 1.51 -4.45 -7.05
CA GLU A 71 1.73 -4.75 -8.47
C GLU A 71 2.29 -6.15 -8.69
N ASP A 72 3.29 -6.54 -7.90
CA ASP A 72 3.89 -7.87 -7.97
C ASP A 72 2.83 -8.95 -7.70
N ALA A 73 2.00 -8.77 -6.66
CA ALA A 73 0.87 -9.64 -6.36
C ALA A 73 -0.09 -9.74 -7.55
N LYS A 74 -0.53 -8.60 -8.09
CA LYS A 74 -1.50 -8.53 -9.20
C LYS A 74 -1.00 -9.19 -10.47
N ASN A 75 0.28 -8.97 -10.82
CA ASN A 75 0.83 -9.35 -12.12
C ASN A 75 1.48 -10.74 -12.11
N LYS A 76 2.02 -11.19 -10.97
CA LYS A 76 2.79 -12.45 -10.89
C LYS A 76 2.02 -13.58 -10.21
N TYR A 77 0.99 -13.29 -9.42
CA TYR A 77 0.31 -14.28 -8.58
C TYR A 77 -1.22 -14.27 -8.82
N PRO A 78 -1.73 -15.03 -9.82
CA PRO A 78 -3.15 -15.02 -10.17
C PRO A 78 -4.08 -15.58 -9.09
N ASN A 79 -3.52 -16.25 -8.08
CA ASN A 79 -4.24 -16.79 -6.93
C ASN A 79 -4.24 -15.82 -5.73
N ILE A 80 -3.70 -14.61 -5.86
CA ILE A 80 -3.75 -13.57 -4.84
C ILE A 80 -4.60 -12.42 -5.39
N LEU A 81 -5.57 -11.97 -4.60
CA LEU A 81 -6.32 -10.75 -4.88
C LEU A 81 -5.73 -9.60 -4.05
N PRO A 82 -5.00 -8.65 -4.65
CA PRO A 82 -4.37 -7.57 -3.90
C PRO A 82 -5.26 -6.33 -3.82
N ILE A 83 -5.14 -5.61 -2.70
CA ILE A 83 -5.75 -4.31 -2.44
C ILE A 83 -4.68 -3.37 -1.90
N PHE A 84 -4.71 -2.11 -2.34
CA PHE A 84 -3.93 -1.02 -1.76
C PHE A 84 -4.87 0.00 -1.12
N MET A 85 -4.60 0.38 0.13
CA MET A 85 -5.43 1.37 0.84
C MET A 85 -4.66 2.08 1.99
N PRO A 86 -4.94 3.35 2.30
CA PRO A 86 -4.60 3.92 3.60
C PRO A 86 -5.41 3.23 4.72
N LEU A 87 -4.84 3.21 5.93
CA LEU A 87 -5.47 2.58 7.09
C LEU A 87 -6.71 3.35 7.60
N LEU A 88 -6.65 4.69 7.59
CA LEU A 88 -7.72 5.58 8.05
C LEU A 88 -8.12 6.57 6.94
N SER A 89 -9.29 7.20 7.06
CA SER A 89 -9.63 8.40 6.28
C SER A 89 -9.07 9.64 6.94
N GLU A 90 -9.18 10.76 6.22
CA GLU A 90 -9.09 12.10 6.82
C GLU A 90 -10.16 12.31 7.90
N ASP A 91 -11.35 11.73 7.73
CA ASP A 91 -12.44 11.82 8.72
C ASP A 91 -12.21 10.98 9.98
N THR A 92 -12.72 11.49 11.11
CA THR A 92 -12.65 10.80 12.39
C THR A 92 -13.48 9.51 12.40
N VAL A 93 -12.81 8.37 12.57
CA VAL A 93 -13.47 7.07 12.54
C VAL A 93 -14.09 6.71 13.90
N ARG A 94 -15.43 6.59 13.95
CA ARG A 94 -16.17 6.18 15.16
C ARG A 94 -16.13 4.67 15.42
N LYS A 95 -16.22 3.85 14.38
CA LYS A 95 -16.26 2.37 14.46
C LYS A 95 -15.18 1.78 13.56
N PHE A 96 -13.94 1.79 14.03
CA PHE A 96 -12.76 1.40 13.25
C PHE A 96 -12.91 0.08 12.50
N GLY A 97 -13.39 -0.99 13.14
CA GLY A 97 -13.52 -2.29 12.48
C GLY A 97 -14.54 -2.35 11.36
N LEU A 98 -15.67 -1.68 11.52
CA LEU A 98 -16.68 -1.57 10.46
C LEU A 98 -16.12 -0.80 9.27
N ASP A 99 -15.57 0.38 9.54
CA ASP A 99 -14.98 1.27 8.53
C ASP A 99 -13.81 0.59 7.79
N PHE A 100 -12.88 -0.05 8.51
CA PHE A 100 -11.76 -0.77 7.92
C PHE A 100 -12.21 -1.88 6.95
N ILE A 101 -13.21 -2.68 7.34
CA ILE A 101 -13.74 -3.76 6.49
C ILE A 101 -14.52 -3.18 5.30
N GLN A 102 -15.33 -2.14 5.50
CA GLN A 102 -16.03 -1.46 4.41
C GLN A 102 -15.07 -0.86 3.40
N ARG A 103 -13.93 -0.30 3.84
CA ARG A 103 -12.87 0.17 2.95
C ARG A 103 -12.25 -0.96 2.13
N ILE A 104 -12.05 -2.15 2.70
CA ILE A 104 -11.59 -3.31 1.91
C ILE A 104 -12.55 -3.52 0.72
N PHE A 105 -13.86 -3.52 0.97
CA PHE A 105 -14.86 -3.65 -0.09
C PHE A 105 -14.94 -2.42 -1.01
N GLY A 106 -14.68 -1.23 -0.48
CA GLY A 106 -14.63 0.04 -1.20
C GLY A 106 -13.47 0.18 -2.18
N ARG A 107 -12.50 -0.73 -2.17
CA ARG A 107 -11.36 -0.72 -3.11
C ARG A 107 -11.61 -1.46 -4.41
N PHE A 108 -12.80 -2.03 -4.57
CA PHE A 108 -13.20 -2.71 -5.78
C PHE A 108 -14.23 -1.89 -6.55
N GLU A 109 -14.24 -2.06 -7.85
CA GLU A 109 -15.42 -1.80 -8.66
C GLU A 109 -16.34 -3.05 -8.68
N LEU A 110 -17.61 -2.86 -9.03
CA LEU A 110 -18.57 -3.98 -9.13
C LEU A 110 -18.07 -5.04 -10.13
N SER A 111 -17.46 -4.60 -11.23
CA SER A 111 -16.85 -5.47 -12.24
C SER A 111 -15.73 -6.33 -11.66
N ASP A 112 -14.88 -5.76 -10.79
CA ASP A 112 -13.80 -6.50 -10.13
C ASP A 112 -14.36 -7.60 -9.23
N PHE A 113 -15.41 -7.31 -8.46
CA PHE A 113 -16.10 -8.30 -7.64
C PHE A 113 -16.67 -9.45 -8.46
N LYS A 114 -17.38 -9.13 -9.56
CA LYS A 114 -17.94 -10.14 -10.45
C LYS A 114 -16.86 -11.03 -11.03
N ASN A 115 -15.76 -10.43 -11.47
CA ASN A 115 -14.62 -11.16 -12.03
C ASN A 115 -13.96 -12.05 -10.98
N ALA A 116 -13.72 -11.52 -9.78
CA ALA A 116 -13.14 -12.28 -8.66
C ALA A 116 -14.02 -13.48 -8.27
N LEU A 117 -15.35 -13.33 -8.33
CA LEU A 117 -16.29 -14.38 -7.95
C LEU A 117 -16.79 -15.22 -9.13
N PHE A 118 -16.33 -15.00 -10.35
CA PHE A 118 -16.88 -15.64 -11.56
C PHE A 118 -16.84 -17.18 -11.47
N LYS A 119 -15.73 -17.73 -10.96
CA LYS A 119 -15.49 -19.18 -10.85
C LYS A 119 -16.24 -19.88 -9.70
N THR A 120 -16.89 -19.13 -8.81
CA THR A 120 -17.72 -19.72 -7.74
C THR A 120 -18.93 -20.45 -8.33
N ARG A 121 -19.40 -21.54 -7.72
CA ARG A 121 -20.58 -22.27 -8.17
C ARG A 121 -21.80 -21.88 -7.36
N SER A 122 -23.00 -22.08 -7.91
CA SER A 122 -24.25 -21.78 -7.20
C SER A 122 -24.38 -22.54 -5.87
N GLN A 123 -23.86 -23.78 -5.82
CA GLN A 123 -23.82 -24.59 -4.60
C GLN A 123 -22.98 -23.96 -3.49
N ASP A 124 -21.91 -23.24 -3.83
CA ASP A 124 -21.05 -22.57 -2.84
C ASP A 124 -21.83 -21.41 -2.17
N PHE A 125 -22.69 -20.70 -2.91
CA PHE A 125 -23.60 -19.71 -2.32
C PHE A 125 -24.72 -20.35 -1.49
N THR A 126 -25.28 -21.47 -1.93
CA THR A 126 -26.27 -22.22 -1.14
C THR A 126 -25.67 -22.66 0.20
N TYR A 127 -24.45 -23.22 0.19
CA TYR A 127 -23.74 -23.58 1.41
C TYR A 127 -23.47 -22.37 2.30
N LEU A 128 -22.99 -21.27 1.72
CA LEU A 128 -22.74 -20.03 2.46
C LEU A 128 -24.02 -19.49 3.11
N LYS A 129 -25.17 -19.52 2.43
CA LYS A 129 -26.45 -19.06 2.99
C LYS A 129 -26.92 -19.90 4.19
N ASN A 130 -26.54 -21.17 4.28
CA ASN A 130 -26.88 -22.02 5.42
C ASN A 130 -26.10 -21.63 6.69
N ILE A 131 -24.90 -21.06 6.55
CA ILE A 131 -24.02 -20.67 7.68
C ILE A 131 -24.12 -19.16 7.96
N LEU A 132 -24.09 -18.37 6.88
CA LEU A 132 -24.08 -16.93 6.83
C LEU A 132 -25.14 -16.45 5.81
N TYR A 133 -26.40 -16.54 6.22
CA TYR A 133 -27.57 -16.22 5.39
C TYR A 133 -27.47 -14.89 4.65
N GLU A 134 -27.37 -13.76 5.38
CA GLU A 134 -27.35 -12.42 4.76
C GLU A 134 -26.09 -12.18 3.91
N PRO A 135 -24.84 -12.50 4.36
CA PRO A 135 -23.68 -12.42 3.48
C PRO A 135 -23.81 -13.25 2.20
N GLY A 136 -24.35 -14.47 2.29
CA GLY A 136 -24.57 -15.34 1.13
C GLY A 136 -25.52 -14.73 0.10
N ILE A 137 -26.61 -14.10 0.54
CA ILE A 137 -27.55 -13.39 -0.33
C ILE A 137 -26.88 -12.21 -1.02
N ILE A 138 -26.19 -11.37 -0.25
CA ILE A 138 -25.55 -10.15 -0.77
C ILE A 138 -24.49 -10.49 -1.81
N PHE A 139 -23.58 -11.43 -1.53
CA PHE A 139 -22.56 -11.81 -2.52
C PHE A 139 -23.14 -12.51 -3.76
N GLU A 140 -24.22 -13.28 -3.62
CA GLU A 140 -24.89 -13.88 -4.77
C GLU A 140 -25.51 -12.81 -5.68
N LYS A 141 -26.13 -11.78 -5.09
CA LYS A 141 -26.66 -10.61 -5.80
C LYS A 141 -25.55 -9.81 -6.49
N ILE A 142 -24.45 -9.52 -5.80
CA ILE A 142 -23.28 -8.83 -6.37
C ILE A 142 -22.72 -9.60 -7.57
N LYS A 143 -22.60 -10.93 -7.49
CA LYS A 143 -22.16 -11.76 -8.61
C LYS A 143 -23.06 -11.59 -9.85
N LYS A 144 -24.38 -11.41 -9.64
CA LYS A 144 -25.37 -11.16 -10.70
C LYS A 144 -25.35 -9.70 -11.20
N GLY A 145 -24.57 -8.82 -10.56
CA GLY A 145 -24.45 -7.40 -10.93
C GLY A 145 -25.43 -6.46 -10.25
N ASP A 146 -25.98 -6.85 -9.10
CA ASP A 146 -26.84 -5.99 -8.28
C ASP A 146 -26.01 -4.86 -7.62
N GLN A 147 -26.21 -3.63 -8.10
CA GLN A 147 -25.51 -2.44 -7.64
C GLN A 147 -25.90 -2.05 -6.20
N ASP A 148 -27.13 -2.31 -5.78
CA ASP A 148 -27.59 -1.97 -4.43
C ASP A 148 -26.97 -2.89 -3.40
N ALA A 149 -26.86 -4.18 -3.70
CA ALA A 149 -26.13 -5.13 -2.86
C ALA A 149 -24.66 -4.74 -2.68
N PHE A 150 -24.04 -4.21 -3.75
CA PHE A 150 -22.66 -3.73 -3.69
C PHE A 150 -22.52 -2.43 -2.88
N THR A 151 -23.44 -1.49 -3.09
CA THR A 151 -23.52 -0.23 -2.33
C THR A 151 -23.73 -0.50 -0.83
N PHE A 152 -24.56 -1.48 -0.49
CA PHE A 152 -24.76 -1.95 0.89
C PHE A 152 -23.46 -2.48 1.51
N LEU A 153 -22.72 -3.32 0.77
CA LEU A 153 -21.47 -3.92 1.22
C LEU A 153 -20.39 -2.87 1.49
N ARG A 154 -20.29 -1.83 0.64
CA ARG A 154 -19.34 -0.72 0.83
C ARG A 154 -19.76 0.25 1.92
N GLY A 155 -21.05 0.32 2.24
CA GLY A 155 -21.57 1.27 3.21
C GLY A 155 -21.73 2.69 2.69
N ASP A 156 -21.74 2.88 1.37
CA ASP A 156 -21.81 4.23 0.76
C ASP A 156 -23.17 4.91 0.98
N LYS A 157 -24.21 4.11 1.25
CA LYS A 157 -25.58 4.58 1.45
C LYS A 157 -26.22 3.90 2.65
N SER A 158 -27.05 4.65 3.36
CA SER A 158 -27.96 4.10 4.36
C SER A 158 -29.22 3.54 3.70
N PHE A 159 -29.53 2.27 3.97
CA PHE A 159 -30.71 1.59 3.43
C PHE A 159 -31.89 1.69 4.40
N ASN A 160 -33.08 1.98 3.86
CA ASN A 160 -34.35 1.90 4.59
C ASN A 160 -34.90 0.46 4.62
N ASP A 161 -35.95 0.22 5.41
CA ASP A 161 -36.46 -1.14 5.63
C ASP A 161 -37.03 -1.79 4.36
N LYS A 162 -37.59 -0.99 3.44
CA LYS A 162 -38.09 -1.47 2.14
C LYS A 162 -36.93 -1.94 1.27
N GLU A 163 -35.88 -1.12 1.14
CA GLU A 163 -34.69 -1.45 0.34
C GLU A 163 -33.95 -2.66 0.94
N MET A 164 -33.87 -2.77 2.27
CA MET A 164 -33.31 -3.97 2.92
C MET A 164 -34.11 -5.24 2.60
N LYS A 165 -35.44 -5.15 2.61
CA LYS A 165 -36.33 -6.26 2.23
C LYS A 165 -36.15 -6.67 0.77
N GLU A 166 -35.96 -5.71 -0.14
CA GLU A 166 -35.66 -5.94 -1.57
C GLU A 166 -34.27 -6.59 -1.78
N LEU A 167 -33.32 -6.26 -0.92
CA LEU A 167 -32.02 -6.94 -0.85
C LEU A 167 -32.09 -8.33 -0.19
N GLY A 168 -33.21 -8.70 0.43
CA GLY A 168 -33.39 -9.98 1.10
C GLY A 168 -32.67 -10.08 2.45
N ILE A 169 -32.37 -8.94 3.08
CA ILE A 169 -31.70 -8.86 4.38
C ILE A 169 -32.61 -8.20 5.41
N VAL A 170 -32.39 -8.49 6.69
CA VAL A 170 -33.16 -7.92 7.81
C VAL A 170 -32.30 -6.94 8.60
N ARG A 171 -30.98 -7.15 8.61
CA ARG A 171 -30.06 -6.47 9.52
C ARG A 171 -29.09 -5.55 8.78
N LYS A 172 -28.96 -4.32 9.26
CA LYS A 172 -27.93 -3.37 8.81
C LYS A 172 -26.53 -3.87 9.17
N MET A 173 -25.54 -3.62 8.32
CA MET A 173 -24.12 -3.80 8.66
C MET A 173 -23.62 -2.59 9.45
N ASN A 174 -23.88 -2.57 10.76
CA ASN A 174 -23.62 -1.43 11.64
C ASN A 174 -22.68 -1.75 12.82
N SER A 175 -22.04 -2.91 12.83
CA SER A 175 -21.08 -3.34 13.84
C SER A 175 -19.88 -4.05 13.22
N THR A 176 -18.76 -4.06 13.94
CA THR A 176 -17.55 -4.77 13.54
C THR A 176 -17.80 -6.28 13.39
N ASP A 177 -18.57 -6.89 14.29
CA ASP A 177 -18.81 -8.34 14.23
C ASP A 177 -19.66 -8.75 13.04
N ARG A 178 -20.65 -7.93 12.65
CA ARG A 178 -21.37 -8.15 11.39
C ARG A 178 -20.44 -7.97 10.20
N ALA A 179 -19.63 -6.92 10.17
CA ALA A 179 -18.69 -6.71 9.08
C ALA A 179 -17.69 -7.88 8.94
N LYS A 180 -17.24 -8.46 10.06
CA LYS A 180 -16.41 -9.68 10.07
C LYS A 180 -17.11 -10.88 9.42
N ASP A 181 -18.41 -11.07 9.63
CA ASP A 181 -19.18 -12.12 8.95
C ASP A 181 -19.15 -11.93 7.42
N TYR A 182 -19.31 -10.69 6.93
CA TYR A 182 -19.20 -10.38 5.50
C TYR A 182 -17.77 -10.60 4.97
N LEU A 183 -16.73 -10.19 5.71
CA LEU A 183 -15.35 -10.44 5.33
C LEU A 183 -15.05 -11.94 5.27
N LEU A 184 -15.50 -12.72 6.25
CA LEU A 184 -15.31 -14.16 6.28
C LEU A 184 -16.03 -14.86 5.10
N ALA A 185 -17.26 -14.45 4.81
CA ALA A 185 -18.00 -14.93 3.65
C ALA A 185 -17.26 -14.62 2.34
N PHE A 186 -16.68 -13.43 2.23
CA PHE A 186 -15.86 -13.07 1.06
C PHE A 186 -14.63 -13.96 0.94
N LEU A 187 -13.87 -14.16 2.02
CA LEU A 187 -12.69 -15.04 2.02
C LEU A 187 -13.05 -16.50 1.67
N TYR A 188 -14.21 -16.99 2.10
CA TYR A 188 -14.73 -18.29 1.66
C TYR A 188 -14.97 -18.32 0.14
N LEU A 189 -15.67 -17.32 -0.40
CA LEU A 189 -15.99 -17.28 -1.83
C LEU A 189 -14.74 -17.10 -2.70
N LEU A 190 -13.77 -16.29 -2.28
CA LEU A 190 -12.47 -16.18 -2.94
C LEU A 190 -11.80 -17.56 -3.04
N LYS A 191 -11.82 -18.34 -1.95
CA LYS A 191 -11.24 -19.69 -1.95
C LYS A 191 -11.93 -20.57 -2.99
N LYS A 192 -13.26 -20.53 -3.08
CA LYS A 192 -14.04 -21.26 -4.09
C LYS A 192 -13.81 -20.75 -5.51
N ALA A 193 -13.37 -19.51 -5.68
CA ALA A 193 -12.95 -18.98 -6.96
C ALA A 193 -11.49 -19.31 -7.35
N ASN A 194 -10.79 -20.14 -6.55
CA ASN A 194 -9.35 -20.41 -6.66
C ASN A 194 -8.43 -19.20 -6.40
N ILE A 195 -8.95 -18.19 -5.71
CA ILE A 195 -8.16 -17.09 -5.16
C ILE A 195 -7.81 -17.48 -3.73
N ASN A 196 -6.57 -17.90 -3.50
CA ASN A 196 -6.13 -18.49 -2.24
C ASN A 196 -5.81 -17.45 -1.16
N SER A 197 -5.55 -16.20 -1.53
CA SER A 197 -5.23 -15.15 -0.57
C SER A 197 -5.79 -13.79 -0.96
N LEU A 198 -6.15 -13.00 0.05
CA LEU A 198 -6.41 -11.56 -0.06
C LEU A 198 -5.17 -10.82 0.45
N LEU A 199 -4.51 -10.04 -0.40
CA LEU A 199 -3.39 -9.20 0.03
C LEU A 199 -3.87 -7.79 0.35
N LEU A 200 -3.45 -7.26 1.49
CA LEU A 200 -3.78 -5.92 1.96
C LEU A 200 -2.49 -5.12 2.13
N ALA A 201 -2.17 -4.28 1.15
CA ALA A 201 -1.11 -3.28 1.22
C ALA A 201 -1.68 -2.00 1.85
N ILE A 202 -1.38 -1.80 3.13
CA ILE A 202 -1.99 -0.79 3.98
C ILE A 202 -0.97 0.29 4.31
N ASP A 203 -1.23 1.51 3.88
CA ASP A 203 -0.36 2.67 4.14
C ASP A 203 -0.83 3.52 5.33
N GLU A 204 0.04 4.43 5.78
CA GLU A 204 -0.25 5.45 6.81
C GLU A 204 -0.76 4.90 8.15
N VAL A 205 -0.17 3.81 8.63
CA VAL A 205 -0.57 3.19 9.91
C VAL A 205 -0.43 4.17 11.07
N GLU A 206 0.56 5.07 11.00
CA GLU A 206 0.79 6.10 12.00
C GLU A 206 -0.41 7.04 12.24
N TYR A 207 -1.38 7.12 11.32
CA TYR A 207 -2.56 7.96 11.52
C TYR A 207 -3.44 7.50 12.68
N ILE A 208 -3.38 6.22 13.07
CA ILE A 208 -4.02 5.77 14.32
C ILE A 208 -3.51 6.59 15.50
N PHE A 209 -2.21 6.92 15.51
CA PHE A 209 -1.57 7.61 16.62
C PHE A 209 -1.83 9.11 16.66
N SER A 210 -2.23 9.71 15.53
CA SER A 210 -2.59 11.13 15.43
C SER A 210 -4.09 11.36 15.61
N GLN A 211 -4.94 10.49 15.05
CA GLN A 211 -6.39 10.65 15.07
C GLN A 211 -7.08 10.01 16.29
N MET A 212 -6.44 9.03 16.92
CA MET A 212 -7.00 8.34 18.10
C MET A 212 -6.17 8.62 19.35
N ARG A 213 -6.84 8.55 20.51
CA ARG A 213 -6.21 8.77 21.83
C ARG A 213 -6.62 7.67 22.81
N GLY A 214 -5.73 7.35 23.74
CA GLY A 214 -5.97 6.42 24.84
C GLY A 214 -6.52 5.07 24.38
N ALA A 215 -7.58 4.60 25.04
CA ALA A 215 -8.21 3.29 24.79
C ALA A 215 -8.65 3.06 23.33
N LYS A 216 -8.92 4.11 22.55
CA LYS A 216 -9.29 3.96 21.12
C LYS A 216 -8.17 3.38 20.28
N ILE A 217 -6.90 3.71 20.60
CA ILE A 217 -5.73 3.14 19.93
C ILE A 217 -5.70 1.62 20.20
N SER A 218 -5.77 1.22 21.47
CA SER A 218 -5.81 -0.18 21.87
C SER A 218 -6.99 -0.92 21.23
N GLN A 219 -8.16 -0.29 21.12
CA GLN A 219 -9.33 -0.86 20.45
C GLN A 219 -9.09 -1.08 18.93
N ALA A 220 -8.40 -0.17 18.25
CA ALA A 220 -8.08 -0.33 16.83
C ALA A 220 -7.16 -1.54 16.60
N PHE A 221 -6.09 -1.67 17.39
CA PHE A 221 -5.19 -2.84 17.29
C PHE A 221 -5.83 -4.14 17.76
N ALA A 222 -6.70 -4.11 18.79
CA ALA A 222 -7.53 -5.26 19.18
C ALA A 222 -8.43 -5.71 18.03
N THR A 223 -8.95 -4.76 17.26
CA THR A 223 -9.79 -5.03 16.10
C THR A 223 -8.99 -5.64 14.97
N LEU A 224 -7.81 -5.08 14.62
CA LEU A 224 -6.91 -5.67 13.63
C LEU A 224 -6.51 -7.10 14.03
N ARG A 225 -6.19 -7.33 15.31
CA ARG A 225 -5.93 -8.67 15.85
C ARG A 225 -7.13 -9.60 15.63
N GLY A 226 -8.34 -9.14 15.96
CA GLY A 226 -9.55 -9.94 15.77
C GLY A 226 -9.85 -10.26 14.30
N ILE A 227 -9.44 -9.40 13.36
CA ILE A 227 -9.52 -9.67 11.91
C ILE A 227 -8.44 -10.69 11.50
N PHE A 228 -7.24 -10.61 12.04
CA PHE A 228 -6.19 -11.60 11.83
C PHE A 228 -6.60 -12.99 12.34
N ASP A 229 -7.27 -13.07 13.49
CA ASP A 229 -7.69 -14.34 14.08
C ASP A 229 -9.01 -14.86 13.49
N LEU A 230 -9.61 -14.16 12.52
CA LEU A 230 -10.97 -14.43 12.03
C LEU A 230 -11.17 -15.87 11.55
N GLN A 231 -10.15 -16.46 10.90
CA GLN A 231 -10.23 -17.82 10.38
C GLN A 231 -10.03 -18.91 11.46
N GLN A 232 -9.49 -18.56 12.63
CA GLN A 232 -9.11 -19.52 13.67
C GLN A 232 -10.03 -19.47 14.89
N SER A 233 -10.60 -18.30 15.18
CA SER A 233 -11.34 -18.02 16.42
C SER A 233 -12.85 -17.82 16.21
N HIS A 234 -13.30 -17.71 14.97
CA HIS A 234 -14.72 -17.50 14.68
C HIS A 234 -15.39 -18.85 14.43
N ASN A 235 -16.39 -19.22 15.25
CA ASN A 235 -17.06 -20.52 15.15
C ASN A 235 -17.55 -20.82 13.72
N LYS A 236 -18.06 -19.80 13.01
CA LYS A 236 -18.51 -19.95 11.62
C LYS A 236 -17.38 -20.19 10.63
N ALA A 237 -16.15 -19.73 10.92
CA ALA A 237 -15.00 -20.03 10.09
C ALA A 237 -14.64 -21.52 10.13
N ILE A 238 -14.82 -22.15 11.30
CA ILE A 238 -14.65 -23.60 11.47
C ILE A 238 -15.67 -24.34 10.60
N GLU A 239 -16.93 -23.90 10.59
CA GLU A 239 -17.99 -24.48 9.76
C GLU A 239 -17.74 -24.30 8.24
N LEU A 240 -17.15 -23.18 7.82
CA LEU A 240 -16.84 -22.92 6.41
C LEU A 240 -15.68 -23.78 5.86
N ARG A 241 -14.96 -24.49 6.74
CA ARG A 241 -13.81 -25.39 6.50
C ARG A 241 -12.59 -24.72 5.84
N GLU A 242 -12.76 -24.17 4.64
CA GLU A 242 -11.69 -23.59 3.84
C GLU A 242 -12.02 -22.15 3.46
N THR A 243 -11.12 -21.24 3.81
CA THR A 243 -11.21 -19.82 3.44
C THR A 243 -9.84 -19.33 2.97
N SER A 244 -9.83 -18.29 2.13
CA SER A 244 -8.60 -17.64 1.70
C SER A 244 -7.98 -16.92 2.89
N ASN A 245 -6.67 -17.03 3.07
CA ASN A 245 -5.99 -16.25 4.10
C ASN A 245 -5.74 -14.81 3.64
N MET A 246 -5.31 -13.98 4.57
CA MET A 246 -4.99 -12.57 4.38
C MET A 246 -3.51 -12.32 4.63
N ILE A 247 -2.88 -11.63 3.68
CA ILE A 247 -1.48 -11.22 3.75
C ILE A 247 -1.44 -9.71 3.89
N PHE A 248 -1.11 -9.21 5.09
CA PHE A 248 -1.04 -7.79 5.35
C PHE A 248 0.38 -7.28 5.18
N PHE A 249 0.53 -6.14 4.53
CA PHE A 249 1.73 -5.32 4.53
C PHE A 249 1.38 -3.93 5.02
N PHE A 250 1.96 -3.54 6.15
CA PHE A 250 1.71 -2.27 6.83
C PHE A 250 2.87 -1.31 6.61
N GLY A 251 2.64 -0.17 5.96
CA GLY A 251 3.57 0.94 5.90
C GLY A 251 3.53 1.74 7.18
N ILE A 252 4.67 1.88 7.85
CA ILE A 252 4.76 2.63 9.11
C ILE A 252 6.08 3.39 9.21
N SER A 253 6.04 4.62 9.72
CA SER A 253 7.25 5.37 10.03
C SER A 253 8.09 4.72 11.14
N GLU A 254 9.38 5.03 11.22
CA GLU A 254 10.24 4.56 12.32
C GLU A 254 9.73 5.03 13.69
N ASP A 255 9.27 6.28 13.79
CA ASP A 255 8.65 6.80 15.01
C ASP A 255 7.33 6.10 15.34
N GLY A 256 6.48 5.84 14.33
CA GLY A 256 5.26 5.07 14.51
C GLY A 256 5.56 3.64 14.99
N TRP A 257 6.60 3.02 14.43
CA TRP A 257 7.06 1.70 14.84
C TRP A 257 7.57 1.68 16.27
N ARG A 258 8.39 2.67 16.67
CA ARG A 258 8.85 2.83 18.05
C ARG A 258 7.67 3.02 18.99
N ARG A 259 6.69 3.87 18.63
CA ARG A 259 5.51 4.11 19.45
C ARG A 259 4.69 2.83 19.64
N LEU A 260 4.52 2.04 18.59
CA LEU A 260 3.81 0.76 18.63
C LEU A 260 4.54 -0.29 19.49
N THR A 261 5.85 -0.44 19.30
CA THR A 261 6.63 -1.54 19.88
C THR A 261 7.23 -1.23 21.24
N VAL A 262 7.49 0.03 21.55
CA VAL A 262 8.12 0.45 22.80
C VAL A 262 7.08 1.13 23.69
N ASP A 263 6.50 2.23 23.22
CA ASP A 263 5.72 3.11 24.09
C ASP A 263 4.39 2.46 24.52
N LEU A 264 3.64 1.92 23.55
CA LEU A 264 2.35 1.28 23.82
C LEU A 264 2.51 -0.06 24.53
N GLN A 265 3.50 -0.88 24.13
CA GLN A 265 3.77 -2.13 24.83
C GLN A 265 4.18 -1.90 26.28
N LYS A 266 5.04 -0.92 26.56
CA LYS A 266 5.44 -0.60 27.95
C LYS A 266 4.26 -0.17 28.80
N ARG A 267 3.36 0.67 28.26
CA ARG A 267 2.13 1.09 28.95
C ARG A 267 1.22 -0.09 29.28
N GLU A 268 1.08 -1.05 28.36
CA GLU A 268 0.19 -2.21 28.56
C GLU A 268 0.83 -3.37 29.33
N ARG A 269 2.15 -3.38 29.55
CA ARG A 269 2.82 -4.42 30.37
C ARG A 269 2.37 -4.43 31.83
N THR A 270 1.96 -3.29 32.36
CA THR A 270 1.50 -3.13 33.73
C THR A 270 0.02 -3.43 33.92
N GLU A 271 -0.79 -3.26 32.87
CA GLU A 271 -2.27 -3.33 32.95
C GLU A 271 -2.86 -4.52 32.17
N GLY A 272 -2.05 -5.18 31.33
CA GLY A 272 -2.54 -6.09 30.30
C GLY A 272 -3.21 -5.33 29.15
N GLY A 273 -2.99 -5.74 27.90
CA GLY A 273 -3.61 -5.05 26.78
C GLY A 273 -3.45 -5.73 25.42
N PRO A 274 -4.21 -5.26 24.40
CA PRO A 274 -4.29 -5.90 23.11
C PRO A 274 -3.07 -5.67 22.19
N ILE A 275 -2.15 -4.75 22.53
CA ILE A 275 -1.01 -4.41 21.68
C ILE A 275 0.01 -5.54 21.66
N GLN A 276 0.38 -6.10 22.82
CA GLN A 276 1.34 -7.21 22.84
C GLN A 276 0.82 -8.43 22.03
N PRO A 277 -0.41 -8.92 22.25
CA PRO A 277 -0.98 -9.98 21.41
C PRO A 277 -1.04 -9.63 19.92
N PHE A 278 -1.34 -8.37 19.57
CA PHE A 278 -1.28 -7.93 18.17
C PHE A 278 0.13 -8.06 17.60
N MET A 279 1.14 -7.62 18.35
CA MET A 279 2.55 -7.68 17.93
C MET A 279 3.11 -9.10 17.89
N ASP A 280 2.59 -10.03 18.70
CA ASP A 280 2.98 -11.44 18.65
C ASP A 280 2.60 -12.12 17.32
N ARG A 281 1.66 -11.52 16.55
CA ARG A 281 1.25 -11.99 15.21
C ARG A 281 2.10 -11.40 14.08
N LYS A 282 3.07 -10.56 14.41
CA LYS A 282 4.04 -9.98 13.45
C LYS A 282 4.91 -11.09 12.86
N ASP A 283 4.75 -11.31 11.58
CA ASP A 283 5.52 -12.27 10.79
C ASP A 283 6.89 -11.67 10.42
N ARG A 284 6.93 -10.70 9.51
CA ARG A 284 8.18 -10.09 9.00
C ARG A 284 8.20 -8.57 9.13
N THR A 285 9.41 -8.02 9.18
CA THR A 285 9.68 -6.59 9.13
C THR A 285 10.70 -6.34 8.02
N ILE A 286 10.43 -5.34 7.18
CA ILE A 286 11.30 -4.89 6.10
C ILE A 286 11.63 -3.43 6.39
N THR A 287 12.90 -3.14 6.69
CA THR A 287 13.36 -1.78 7.01
C THR A 287 13.95 -1.12 5.77
N LEU A 288 13.43 0.05 5.42
CA LEU A 288 13.88 0.87 4.30
C LEU A 288 14.84 1.95 4.80
N GLY A 289 16.14 1.75 4.58
CA GLY A 289 17.15 2.80 4.79
C GLY A 289 17.26 3.76 3.60
N PRO A 290 18.09 4.82 3.66
CA PRO A 290 18.42 5.62 2.47
C PRO A 290 19.11 4.78 1.37
N LEU A 291 19.02 5.23 0.13
CA LEU A 291 19.71 4.62 -1.01
C LEU A 291 21.21 4.89 -0.92
N SER A 292 22.03 3.94 -1.38
CA SER A 292 23.45 4.19 -1.65
C SER A 292 23.64 5.16 -2.82
N GLU A 293 24.86 5.69 -3.00
CA GLU A 293 25.21 6.51 -4.19
C GLU A 293 24.95 5.74 -5.50
N LYS A 294 25.27 4.44 -5.51
CA LYS A 294 25.01 3.56 -6.66
C LYS A 294 23.52 3.41 -6.96
N GLU A 295 22.71 3.20 -5.93
CA GLU A 295 21.25 3.10 -6.08
C GLU A 295 20.61 4.45 -6.42
N THR A 296 21.20 5.56 -5.96
CA THR A 296 20.82 6.93 -6.36
C THR A 296 21.07 7.13 -7.86
N LYS A 297 22.24 6.74 -8.37
CA LYS A 297 22.51 6.73 -9.82
C LYS A 297 21.47 5.88 -10.55
N GLN A 298 21.19 4.68 -10.03
CA GLN A 298 20.22 3.78 -10.62
C GLN A 298 18.81 4.39 -10.66
N LEU A 299 18.37 5.09 -9.61
CA LEU A 299 17.09 5.78 -9.55
C LEU A 299 16.95 6.83 -10.65
N ILE A 300 17.95 7.70 -10.77
CA ILE A 300 17.98 8.77 -11.78
C ILE A 300 17.95 8.16 -13.18
N VAL A 301 18.80 7.15 -13.43
CA VAL A 301 18.87 6.47 -14.74
C VAL A 301 17.56 5.77 -15.09
N LEU A 302 16.93 5.05 -14.14
CA LEU A 302 15.69 4.33 -14.40
C LEU A 302 14.53 5.27 -14.72
N ARG A 303 14.44 6.40 -14.02
CA ARG A 303 13.45 7.45 -14.31
C ARG A 303 13.68 8.06 -15.68
N LEU A 304 14.90 8.51 -15.98
CA LEU A 304 15.23 9.01 -17.31
C LEU A 304 14.92 7.99 -18.41
N LYS A 305 15.29 6.72 -18.21
CA LYS A 305 15.05 5.63 -19.17
C LYS A 305 13.56 5.44 -19.46
N TYR A 306 12.71 5.57 -18.46
CA TYR A 306 11.26 5.38 -18.59
C TYR A 306 10.66 6.37 -19.60
N ASP A 307 11.11 7.62 -19.61
CA ASP A 307 10.62 8.67 -20.50
C ASP A 307 11.53 8.96 -21.71
N ARG A 308 12.55 8.13 -21.97
CA ARG A 308 13.41 8.33 -23.16
C ARG A 308 12.62 8.18 -24.45
N ILE A 309 13.00 8.99 -25.44
CA ILE A 309 12.55 8.78 -26.82
C ILE A 309 13.02 7.41 -27.34
N LYS A 310 12.19 6.78 -28.18
CA LYS A 310 12.51 5.51 -28.82
C LYS A 310 13.86 5.59 -29.57
N ASN A 311 14.63 4.51 -29.53
CA ASN A 311 15.95 4.34 -30.16
C ASN A 311 17.09 5.20 -29.57
N PHE A 312 16.92 5.81 -28.39
CA PHE A 312 18.05 6.41 -27.68
C PHE A 312 18.99 5.32 -27.13
N SER A 313 20.21 5.25 -27.67
CA SER A 313 21.25 4.30 -27.25
C SER A 313 21.96 4.76 -25.96
N SER A 314 22.18 3.81 -25.05
CA SER A 314 22.54 4.01 -23.65
C SER A 314 23.96 4.51 -23.35
N LYS A 315 24.70 5.08 -24.32
CA LYS A 315 26.08 5.54 -24.07
C LYS A 315 26.15 6.69 -23.07
N GLN A 316 25.06 7.46 -22.91
CA GLN A 316 24.96 8.56 -21.96
C GLN A 316 23.64 8.44 -21.16
N PRO A 317 23.57 7.52 -20.18
CA PRO A 317 22.32 7.18 -19.51
C PRO A 317 21.79 8.32 -18.62
N LEU A 318 22.66 9.24 -18.20
CA LEU A 318 22.35 10.32 -17.27
C LEU A 318 21.91 11.63 -17.92
N ILE A 319 22.03 11.81 -19.24
CA ILE A 319 21.64 13.08 -19.89
C ILE A 319 20.22 13.47 -19.45
N PRO A 320 19.99 14.69 -18.97
CA PRO A 320 20.88 15.85 -19.09
C PRO A 320 21.85 16.09 -17.93
N PHE A 321 21.93 15.22 -16.94
CA PHE A 321 22.83 15.41 -15.80
C PHE A 321 24.26 14.98 -16.13
N ALA A 322 25.22 15.79 -15.69
CA ALA A 322 26.62 15.40 -15.66
C ALA A 322 26.85 14.27 -14.62
N GLU A 323 27.91 13.49 -14.78
CA GLU A 323 28.17 12.31 -13.92
C GLU A 323 28.36 12.71 -12.45
N GLU A 324 29.05 13.82 -12.20
CA GLU A 324 29.33 14.35 -10.87
C GLU A 324 28.08 14.89 -10.14
N PHE A 325 27.01 15.21 -10.88
CA PHE A 325 25.75 15.67 -10.31
C PHE A 325 25.14 14.61 -9.39
N VAL A 326 25.25 13.33 -9.74
CA VAL A 326 24.69 12.22 -8.95
C VAL A 326 25.29 12.20 -7.55
N LYS A 327 26.63 12.32 -7.46
CA LYS A 327 27.35 12.36 -6.18
C LYS A 327 26.98 13.61 -5.38
N TYR A 328 26.79 14.74 -6.04
CA TYR A 328 26.37 15.98 -5.40
C TYR A 328 24.97 15.85 -4.77
N VAL A 329 23.98 15.40 -5.55
CA VAL A 329 22.60 15.20 -5.06
C VAL A 329 22.54 14.13 -3.97
N PHE A 330 23.28 13.02 -4.12
CA PHE A 330 23.37 12.00 -3.07
C PHE A 330 23.84 12.60 -1.73
N LYS A 331 24.89 13.44 -1.74
CA LYS A 331 25.40 14.08 -0.53
C LYS A 331 24.43 15.10 0.08
N LEU A 332 23.65 15.82 -0.73
CA LEU A 332 22.64 16.76 -0.24
C LEU A 332 21.48 16.05 0.45
N THR A 333 21.02 14.95 -0.16
CA THR A 333 19.81 14.23 0.23
C THR A 333 20.09 13.07 1.19
N LEU A 334 21.36 12.72 1.39
CA LEU A 334 21.81 11.52 2.10
C LEU A 334 21.14 10.24 1.59
N GLY A 335 20.83 10.19 0.29
CA GLY A 335 20.21 9.02 -0.32
C GLY A 335 18.68 8.91 -0.13
N LYS A 336 17.99 9.93 0.40
CA LYS A 336 16.53 9.91 0.54
C LYS A 336 15.84 9.98 -0.84
N PRO A 337 15.11 8.93 -1.27
CA PRO A 337 14.52 8.87 -2.62
C PRO A 337 13.64 10.06 -3.00
N ARG A 338 12.74 10.50 -2.11
CA ARG A 338 11.84 11.63 -2.39
C ARG A 338 12.65 12.89 -2.68
N ASP A 339 13.58 13.22 -1.79
CA ASP A 339 14.43 14.39 -1.90
C ASP A 339 15.31 14.32 -3.16
N ILE A 340 15.82 13.13 -3.54
CA ILE A 340 16.56 12.95 -4.80
C ILE A 340 15.69 13.31 -6.00
N VAL A 341 14.46 12.81 -6.05
CA VAL A 341 13.53 13.04 -7.16
C VAL A 341 13.17 14.52 -7.26
N GLU A 342 12.80 15.13 -6.13
CA GLU A 342 12.48 16.56 -6.06
C GLU A 342 13.66 17.44 -6.52
N ARG A 343 14.89 17.09 -6.13
CA ARG A 343 16.09 17.80 -6.56
C ARG A 343 16.36 17.68 -8.05
N CYS A 344 16.12 16.49 -8.62
CA CYS A 344 16.25 16.31 -10.06
C CYS A 344 15.17 17.08 -10.83
N ASP A 345 13.94 17.14 -10.31
CA ASP A 345 12.79 17.87 -10.87
C ASP A 345 13.11 19.36 -11.02
N TYR A 346 13.46 20.04 -9.91
CA TYR A 346 13.80 21.47 -9.93
C TYR A 346 14.88 21.82 -10.97
N VAL A 347 15.99 21.07 -11.00
CA VAL A 347 17.10 21.39 -11.90
C VAL A 347 16.77 21.04 -13.35
N LEU A 348 15.93 20.03 -13.59
CA LEU A 348 15.47 19.71 -14.93
C LEU A 348 14.56 20.82 -15.48
N LEU A 349 13.60 21.29 -14.69
CA LEU A 349 12.65 22.34 -15.10
C LEU A 349 13.37 23.66 -15.40
N ASP A 350 14.22 24.15 -14.49
CA ASP A 350 15.03 25.36 -14.72
C ASP A 350 15.99 25.17 -15.92
N GLY A 351 16.55 23.97 -16.08
CA GLY A 351 17.41 23.62 -17.22
C GLY A 351 16.68 23.68 -18.56
N LEU A 352 15.40 23.28 -18.60
CA LEU A 352 14.54 23.38 -19.77
C LEU A 352 14.21 24.84 -20.11
N GLU A 353 13.83 25.63 -19.09
CA GLU A 353 13.48 27.04 -19.25
C GLU A 353 14.68 27.84 -19.79
N GLN A 354 15.86 27.62 -19.21
CA GLN A 354 17.10 28.31 -19.57
C GLN A 354 17.85 27.66 -20.75
N LYS A 355 17.29 26.59 -21.36
CA LYS A 355 17.87 25.86 -22.49
C LYS A 355 19.30 25.37 -22.25
N ILE A 356 19.57 24.87 -21.05
CA ILE A 356 20.87 24.34 -20.64
C ILE A 356 21.05 22.93 -21.21
N PRO A 357 22.05 22.65 -22.08
CA PRO A 357 22.17 21.33 -22.71
C PRO A 357 22.70 20.23 -21.76
N LEU A 358 23.49 20.62 -20.75
CA LEU A 358 24.08 19.72 -19.77
C LEU A 358 24.03 20.37 -18.38
N ILE A 359 23.38 19.69 -17.44
CA ILE A 359 23.21 20.13 -16.06
C ILE A 359 24.45 19.75 -15.24
N THR A 360 25.23 20.77 -14.86
CA THR A 360 26.41 20.65 -14.01
C THR A 360 26.08 20.94 -12.54
N ILE A 361 27.03 20.70 -11.63
CA ILE A 361 26.89 21.07 -10.22
C ILE A 361 26.69 22.58 -10.03
N ASP A 362 27.42 23.41 -10.77
CA ASP A 362 27.34 24.87 -10.61
C ASP A 362 25.99 25.42 -11.05
N PHE A 363 25.41 24.84 -12.10
CA PHE A 363 24.03 25.16 -12.49
C PHE A 363 23.05 24.72 -11.41
N ALA A 364 23.16 23.48 -10.93
CA ALA A 364 22.29 22.94 -9.89
C ALA A 364 22.31 23.77 -8.60
N LYS A 365 23.49 24.28 -8.18
CA LYS A 365 23.61 25.16 -7.02
C LYS A 365 22.80 26.45 -7.18
N LYS A 366 22.91 27.11 -8.35
CA LYS A 366 22.16 28.34 -8.65
C LYS A 366 20.65 28.11 -8.60
N VAL A 367 20.19 26.98 -9.16
CA VAL A 367 18.78 26.58 -9.11
C VAL A 367 18.34 26.34 -7.66
N TYR A 368 19.10 25.57 -6.88
CA TYR A 368 18.71 25.33 -5.48
C TYR A 368 18.69 26.63 -4.67
N GLU A 369 19.61 27.56 -4.89
CA GLU A 369 19.60 28.88 -4.25
C GLU A 369 18.38 29.71 -4.63
N SER A 370 17.99 29.75 -5.91
CA SER A 370 16.80 30.51 -6.36
C SER A 370 15.49 29.96 -5.78
N HIS A 371 15.43 28.64 -5.53
CA HIS A 371 14.28 27.96 -4.91
C HIS A 371 14.37 27.88 -3.36
N GLY A 372 15.36 28.55 -2.74
CA GLY A 372 15.49 28.60 -1.27
C GLY A 372 15.91 27.27 -0.64
N LEU A 373 16.52 26.37 -1.41
CA LEU A 373 16.92 25.04 -0.99
C LEU A 373 18.40 24.98 -0.61
N THR A 374 18.77 24.13 0.37
CA THR A 374 20.17 23.96 0.75
C THR A 374 21.06 23.50 -0.42
N THR A 375 22.22 24.13 -0.55
CA THR A 375 23.30 23.77 -1.49
C THR A 375 24.50 23.12 -0.82
N VAL A 376 24.54 23.13 0.53
CA VAL A 376 25.63 22.57 1.33
C VAL A 376 25.34 21.10 1.60
N PRO A 377 26.24 20.19 1.17
CA PRO A 377 26.17 18.78 1.53
C PRO A 377 25.95 18.59 3.03
N LYS A 378 25.02 17.71 3.41
CA LYS A 378 24.92 17.30 4.80
C LYS A 378 26.17 16.51 5.13
N GLU A 379 26.93 16.92 6.14
CA GLU A 379 28.01 16.08 6.66
C GLU A 379 27.39 14.77 7.12
N SER A 380 27.90 13.65 6.62
CA SER A 380 27.54 12.35 7.18
C SER A 380 27.98 12.40 8.64
N SER A 381 27.04 12.56 9.56
CA SER A 381 27.28 12.45 10.99
C SER A 381 27.86 11.05 11.21
N LYS A 382 29.20 10.97 11.30
CA LYS A 382 29.87 9.80 11.84
C LYS A 382 29.27 9.61 13.23
N GLY A 383 28.67 8.45 13.45
CA GLY A 383 27.94 8.13 14.67
C GLY A 383 28.71 8.56 15.92
N LYS A 384 28.02 9.28 16.79
CA LYS A 384 28.29 9.27 18.22
C LYS A 384 27.35 8.26 18.84
#